data_AF-A0AA44DGD1-F1
#
_entry.id   AF-A0AA44DGD1-F1
#
_cell.length_a   1.000
_cell.length_b   1.000
_cell.length_c   1.000
_cell.angle_alpha   90.00
_cell.angle_beta   90.00
_cell.angle_gamma   90.00
#
_symmetry.space_group_name_H-M   'P 1'
#
loop_
_entity.id
_entity.type
_entity.pdbx_description
1 polymer ?
#
loop_
_entity_poly.entity_id
_entity_poly.type
_entity_poly.pdbx_seq_one_letter_code
_entity_poly.pdbx_strand_id
1 'polypeptide(L)'
;MSTAILTGPPVPGSPLEGDLRSLGFEVRTAADPRETAALLAAVPAGERVAVVDPRFVGHRHALRLALTDPRFAAGAAPGALTARPEARPSLARALAALP
;
A
#
# COMPACT_ATOMS: atom_id res chain seq x y z
N MET A 1 -1.77 8.29 10.95
CA MET A 1 -2.76 7.55 10.12
C MET A 1 -2.03 6.45 9.35
N SER A 2 -2.71 5.63 8.54
CA SER A 2 -2.03 4.70 7.61
C SER A 2 -2.23 5.22 6.18
N THR A 3 -1.24 5.06 5.31
CA THR A 3 -1.34 5.50 3.89
C THR A 3 -1.31 4.30 2.95
N ALA A 4 -2.20 4.25 1.96
CA ALA A 4 -2.16 3.30 0.85
C ALA A 4 -1.80 4.03 -0.44
N ILE A 5 -0.82 3.53 -1.17
CA ILE A 5 -0.35 4.07 -2.45
C ILE A 5 -0.78 3.11 -3.56
N LEU A 6 -1.63 3.57 -4.46
CA LEU A 6 -2.00 2.84 -5.67
C LEU A 6 -0.90 3.02 -6.73
N THR A 7 -0.41 1.91 -7.30
CA THR A 7 0.67 1.93 -8.31
C THR A 7 0.14 2.16 -9.74
N GLY A 8 -0.83 3.04 -9.88
CA GLY A 8 -1.42 3.43 -11.16
C GLY A 8 -2.81 4.05 -10.98
N PRO A 9 -3.41 4.57 -12.07
CA PRO A 9 -4.71 5.21 -12.01
C PRO A 9 -5.79 4.23 -11.50
N PRO A 10 -6.81 4.72 -10.76
CA PRO A 10 -7.94 3.91 -10.36
C PRO A 10 -8.62 3.26 -11.58
N VAL A 11 -8.98 1.99 -11.46
CA VAL A 11 -9.77 1.29 -12.47
C VAL A 11 -11.23 1.73 -12.33
N PRO A 12 -11.90 2.22 -13.40
CA PRO A 12 -13.30 2.62 -13.33
C PRO A 12 -14.21 1.50 -12.79
N GLY A 13 -15.07 1.85 -11.84
CA GLY A 13 -15.98 0.89 -11.19
C GLY A 13 -15.34 -0.03 -10.14
N SER A 14 -14.02 0.06 -9.93
CA SER A 14 -13.34 -0.71 -8.87
C SER A 14 -13.73 -0.19 -7.47
N PRO A 15 -14.08 -1.08 -6.52
CA PRO A 15 -14.37 -0.69 -5.13
C PRO A 15 -13.10 -0.41 -4.30
N LEU A 16 -11.91 -0.68 -4.84
CA LEU A 16 -10.65 -0.78 -4.10
C LEU A 16 -10.36 0.46 -3.23
N GLU A 17 -10.53 1.65 -3.79
CA GLU A 17 -10.24 2.90 -3.08
C GLU A 17 -11.18 3.10 -1.87
N GLY A 18 -12.46 2.77 -2.03
CA GLY A 18 -13.45 2.79 -0.96
C GLY A 18 -13.19 1.73 0.11
N ASP A 19 -12.75 0.55 -0.31
CA ASP A 19 -12.36 -0.54 0.59
C ASP A 19 -11.14 -0.15 1.44
N LEU A 20 -10.11 0.45 0.84
CA LEU A 20 -8.92 0.94 1.55
C LEU A 20 -9.25 2.04 2.55
N ARG A 21 -10.08 3.02 2.16
CA ARG A 21 -10.56 4.07 3.09
C ARG A 21 -11.37 3.49 4.24
N SER A 22 -12.22 2.50 3.97
CA SER A 22 -13.00 1.80 5.00
C SER A 22 -12.12 1.00 5.97
N LEU A 23 -10.89 0.67 5.58
CA LEU A 23 -9.87 0.07 6.45
C LEU A 23 -9.01 1.11 7.19
N GLY A 24 -9.28 2.41 7.01
CA GLY A 24 -8.59 3.50 7.70
C GLY A 24 -7.31 3.99 7.00
N PHE A 25 -7.16 3.71 5.69
CA PHE A 25 -6.07 4.26 4.90
C PHE A 25 -6.46 5.59 4.25
N GLU A 26 -5.57 6.58 4.32
CA GLU A 26 -5.51 7.65 3.33
C GLU A 26 -5.02 7.04 2.01
N VAL A 27 -5.67 7.33 0.88
CA VAL A 27 -5.29 6.77 -0.42
C VAL A 27 -4.61 7.83 -1.27
N ARG A 28 -3.43 7.50 -1.78
CA ARG A 28 -2.68 8.28 -2.76
C ARG A 28 -2.42 7.43 -4.01
N THR A 29 -2.13 8.07 -5.12
CA THR A 29 -1.85 7.39 -6.39
C THR A 29 -0.49 7.81 -6.90
N ALA A 30 0.30 6.84 -7.35
CA ALA A 30 1.55 7.05 -8.06
C ALA A 30 1.41 6.54 -9.51
N ALA A 31 1.96 7.28 -10.45
CA ALA A 31 2.02 6.91 -11.86
C ALA A 31 3.11 5.86 -12.13
N ASP A 32 4.19 5.87 -11.35
CA ASP A 32 5.36 5.02 -11.58
C ASP A 32 6.11 4.64 -10.28
N PRO A 33 7.12 3.75 -10.34
CA PRO A 33 7.89 3.34 -9.16
C PRO A 33 8.65 4.50 -8.48
N ARG A 34 9.09 5.52 -9.23
CA ARG A 34 9.81 6.67 -8.67
C ARG A 34 8.88 7.56 -7.86
N GLU A 35 7.67 7.82 -8.37
CA GLU A 35 6.63 8.52 -7.64
C GLU A 35 6.15 7.70 -6.43
N THR A 36 6.06 6.38 -6.55
CA THR A 36 5.75 5.49 -5.41
C THR A 36 6.79 5.65 -4.30
N ALA A 37 8.08 5.68 -4.64
CA ALA A 37 9.16 5.90 -3.67
C ALA A 37 9.11 7.30 -3.05
N ALA A 38 8.79 8.34 -3.84
CA ALA A 38 8.65 9.70 -3.34
C ALA A 38 7.47 9.84 -2.36
N LEU A 39 6.32 9.27 -2.69
CA LEU A 39 5.15 9.24 -1.80
C LEU A 39 5.44 8.45 -0.53
N LEU A 40 6.11 7.29 -0.64
CA LEU A 40 6.54 6.49 0.52
C LEU A 40 7.47 7.29 1.46
N ALA A 41 8.40 8.06 0.90
CA ALA A 41 9.31 8.90 1.68
C ALA A 41 8.60 10.08 2.36
N ALA A 42 7.53 10.59 1.74
CA ALA A 42 6.73 11.69 2.29
C ALA A 42 5.80 11.28 3.45
N VAL A 43 5.52 9.99 3.62
CA VAL A 43 4.71 9.49 4.74
C VAL A 43 5.51 9.60 6.06
N PRO A 44 4.95 10.17 7.15
CA PRO A 44 5.65 10.27 8.43
C PRO A 44 6.18 8.91 8.92
N ALA A 45 7.42 8.85 9.40
CA ALA A 45 8.14 7.59 9.67
C ALA A 45 7.40 6.61 10.61
N GLY A 46 6.62 7.14 11.57
CA GLY A 46 5.83 6.35 12.52
C GLY A 46 4.53 5.76 11.95
N GLU A 47 4.24 5.94 10.67
CA GLU A 47 3.01 5.48 10.03
C GLU A 47 3.20 4.22 9.20
N ARG A 48 2.14 3.39 9.16
CA ARG A 48 2.02 2.23 8.27
C ARG A 48 1.79 2.71 6.84
N VAL A 49 2.38 1.98 5.90
CA VAL A 49 2.20 2.17 4.47
C VAL A 49 1.73 0.89 3.80
N ALA A 50 0.88 1.02 2.79
CA ALA A 50 0.53 -0.04 1.87
C ALA A 50 0.82 0.40 0.43
N VAL A 51 1.23 -0.55 -0.41
CA VAL A 51 1.40 -0.37 -1.85
C VAL A 51 0.49 -1.40 -2.53
N VAL A 52 -0.42 -0.95 -3.38
CA VAL A 52 -1.48 -1.79 -3.93
C VAL A 52 -1.61 -1.57 -5.43
N ASP A 53 -1.68 -2.64 -6.20
CA ASP A 53 -2.00 -2.58 -7.63
C ASP A 53 -3.48 -2.15 -7.78
N PRO A 54 -3.80 -1.09 -8.53
CA PRO A 54 -5.18 -0.68 -8.76
C PRO A 54 -6.06 -1.75 -9.43
N ARG A 55 -5.45 -2.77 -10.05
CA ARG A 55 -6.10 -3.95 -10.65
C ARG A 55 -6.38 -5.06 -9.64
N PHE A 56 -6.16 -4.85 -8.35
CA PHE A 56 -6.51 -5.84 -7.33
C PHE A 56 -8.01 -6.17 -7.38
N VAL A 57 -8.32 -7.45 -7.64
CA VAL A 57 -9.71 -7.96 -7.78
C VAL A 57 -10.18 -8.78 -6.57
N GLY A 58 -9.38 -8.86 -5.51
CA GLY A 58 -9.77 -9.58 -4.30
C GLY A 58 -10.81 -8.83 -3.46
N HIS A 59 -11.42 -9.54 -2.50
CA HIS A 59 -12.38 -8.92 -1.58
C HIS A 59 -11.70 -8.06 -0.51
N ARG A 60 -12.42 -7.05 0.03
CA ARG A 60 -11.99 -6.26 1.21
C ARG A 60 -11.47 -7.10 2.37
N HIS A 61 -12.06 -8.28 2.60
CA HIS A 61 -11.59 -9.18 3.66
C HIS A 61 -10.14 -9.63 3.45
N ALA A 62 -9.73 -9.89 2.21
CA ALA A 62 -8.34 -10.23 1.88
C ALA A 62 -7.41 -9.04 2.14
N LEU A 63 -7.81 -7.82 1.78
CA LEU A 63 -7.06 -6.60 2.11
C LEU A 63 -6.91 -6.42 3.63
N ARG A 64 -7.97 -6.66 4.40
CA ARG A 64 -7.91 -6.60 5.86
C ARG A 64 -6.86 -7.58 6.41
N LEU A 65 -6.90 -8.84 5.96
CA LEU A 65 -5.93 -9.86 6.40
C LEU A 65 -4.50 -9.50 5.97
N ALA A 66 -4.29 -9.05 4.74
CA ALA A 66 -2.96 -8.75 4.22
C ALA A 66 -2.37 -7.45 4.79
N LEU A 67 -3.18 -6.40 4.93
CA LEU A 67 -2.69 -5.04 5.18
C LEU A 67 -2.77 -4.60 6.64
N THR A 68 -3.62 -5.23 7.44
CA THR A 68 -3.94 -4.76 8.80
C THR A 68 -3.64 -5.77 9.91
N ASP A 69 -3.13 -6.96 9.59
CA ASP A 69 -2.74 -7.95 10.61
C ASP A 69 -1.66 -7.35 11.55
N PRO A 70 -1.93 -7.24 12.86
CA PRO A 70 -1.01 -6.60 13.80
C PRO A 70 0.16 -7.50 14.22
N ARG A 71 0.15 -8.80 13.84
CA ARG A 71 1.18 -9.76 14.26
C ARG A 71 2.46 -9.64 13.47
N PHE A 72 2.39 -9.10 12.25
CA PHE A 72 3.53 -9.03 11.33
C PHE A 72 3.90 -7.58 11.01
N ALA A 73 5.20 -7.30 10.98
CA ALA A 73 5.75 -6.01 10.61
C ALA A 73 5.54 -5.68 9.12
N ALA A 74 5.51 -6.71 8.26
CA ALA A 74 5.17 -6.60 6.85
C ALA A 74 4.25 -7.76 6.44
N GLY A 75 3.43 -7.52 5.44
CA GLY A 75 2.50 -8.51 4.90
C GLY A 75 2.33 -8.33 3.40
N ALA A 76 2.07 -9.43 2.69
CA ALA A 76 1.87 -9.40 1.26
C ALA A 76 0.77 -10.38 0.84
N ALA A 77 0.02 -9.98 -0.18
CA ALA A 77 -0.87 -10.80 -0.99
C ALA A 77 -0.61 -10.43 -2.46
N PRO A 78 -1.05 -11.24 -3.44
CA PRO A 78 -0.95 -10.87 -4.85
C PRO A 78 -1.57 -9.48 -5.09
N GLY A 79 -0.75 -8.53 -5.58
CA GLY A 79 -1.16 -7.15 -5.87
C GLY A 79 -1.30 -6.24 -4.64
N ALA A 80 -0.94 -6.66 -3.42
CA ALA A 80 -1.06 -5.82 -2.23
C ALA A 80 0.05 -6.10 -1.20
N LEU A 81 0.67 -5.05 -0.69
CA LEU A 81 1.83 -5.10 0.21
C LEU A 81 1.66 -4.07 1.32
N THR A 82 2.00 -4.41 2.57
CA THR A 82 2.01 -3.49 3.72
C THR A 82 3.33 -3.54 4.46
N ALA A 83 3.72 -2.41 5.04
CA ALA A 83 4.83 -2.31 5.97
C ALA A 83 4.47 -1.37 7.13
N ARG A 84 4.69 -1.85 8.35
CA ARG A 84 4.73 -1.05 9.58
C ARG A 84 6.05 -0.27 9.65
N PRO A 85 6.16 0.75 10.53
CA PRO A 85 7.34 1.60 10.63
C PRO A 85 8.68 0.83 10.63
N GLU A 86 8.76 -0.25 11.40
CA GLU A 86 9.94 -1.10 11.54
C GLU A 86 10.33 -1.86 10.26
N ALA A 87 9.39 -2.11 9.34
CA ALA A 87 9.64 -2.80 8.08
C ALA A 87 9.74 -1.87 6.85
N ARG A 88 9.43 -0.59 7.00
CA ARG A 88 9.49 0.40 5.89
C ARG A 88 10.86 0.51 5.22
N PRO A 89 12.00 0.44 5.93
CA PRO A 89 13.30 0.46 5.27
C PRO A 89 13.52 -0.72 4.30
N SER A 90 12.94 -1.89 4.59
CA SER A 90 13.00 -3.03 3.67
C SER A 90 12.11 -2.82 2.45
N LEU A 91 10.92 -2.23 2.62
CA LEU A 91 10.06 -1.84 1.50
C LEU A 91 10.75 -0.80 0.59
N ALA A 92 11.35 0.24 1.18
CA ALA A 92 12.04 1.28 0.43
C ALA A 92 13.22 0.72 -0.37
N ARG A 93 14.01 -0.20 0.20
CA ARG A 93 15.08 -0.91 -0.51
C ARG A 93 14.55 -1.77 -1.65
N ALA A 94 13.43 -2.47 -1.46
CA ALA A 94 12.81 -3.27 -2.51
C ALA A 94 12.34 -2.39 -3.68
N LEU A 95 11.74 -1.23 -3.40
CA LEU A 95 11.35 -0.27 -4.43
C LEU A 95 12.55 0.31 -5.19
N ALA A 96 13.65 0.61 -4.49
CA ALA A 96 14.88 1.12 -5.11
C ALA A 96 15.59 0.10 -6.01
N ALA A 97 15.28 -1.19 -5.88
CA ALA A 97 15.81 -2.26 -6.71
C ALA A 97 14.93 -2.56 -7.94
N LEU A 98 13.78 -1.88 -8.09
CA LEU A 98 12.94 -2.02 -9.27
C LEU A 98 13.62 -1.35 -10.48
N PRO A 99 13.50 -1.96 -11.68
CA PRO A 99 14.06 -1.41 -12.91
C PRO A 99 13.36 -0.11 -13.35
#